data_AF-A0AAN1ZTI9-F1
#
_entry.id   AF-A0AAN1ZTI9-F1
#
_cell.length_a   1.000
_cell.length_b   1.000
_cell.length_c   1.000
_cell.angle_alpha   90.00
_cell.angle_beta   90.00
_cell.angle_gamma   90.00
#
_symmetry.space_group_name_H-M   'P 1'
#
loop_
_entity.id
_entity.type
_entity.pdbx_description
1 polymer ?
#
loop_
_entity_poly.entity_id
_entity_poly.type
_entity_poly.pdbx_seq_one_letter_code
_entity_poly.pdbx_strand_id
1 'polypeptide(L)'
;MVNNLDELTEEAKAAHLTFLGPKVAEDIGDGQAAYRELLMNMGYRLWVSGLTISKGEGKVDITLNLENSGVPFYMGISLWYNTCVMLMERVFQAQQLECRLSELLPDQTTELKASFAYSKDQNYQVKLGILSPTTQVPSVHFAMKGFEGEVMPKLATIQKDQKGTDK
;
A
#
# COMPACT_ATOMS: atom_id res chain seq x y z
N MET A 1 -27.40 -1.41 27.84
CA MET A 1 -26.09 -1.83 27.31
C MET A 1 -25.18 -0.64 27.49
N VAL A 2 -24.14 -0.74 28.32
CA VAL A 2 -23.17 0.36 28.47
C VAL A 2 -22.32 0.36 27.21
N ASN A 3 -22.22 1.50 26.55
CA ASN A 3 -21.55 1.64 25.27
C ASN A 3 -20.06 1.94 25.54
N ASN A 4 -19.28 0.91 25.88
CA ASN A 4 -17.86 1.04 26.25
C ASN A 4 -16.92 1.17 25.03
N LEU A 5 -17.39 1.80 23.95
CA LEU A 5 -16.64 1.86 22.69
C LEU A 5 -15.37 2.68 22.82
N ASP A 6 -15.41 3.79 23.55
CA ASP A 6 -14.25 4.65 23.79
C ASP A 6 -13.17 3.91 24.58
N GLU A 7 -13.56 3.22 25.66
CA GLU A 7 -12.67 2.41 26.50
C GLU A 7 -12.05 1.26 25.68
N LEU A 8 -12.87 0.53 24.92
CA LEU A 8 -12.41 -0.56 24.07
C LEU A 8 -11.49 -0.08 22.93
N THR A 9 -11.71 1.14 22.42
CA THR A 9 -10.86 1.75 21.39
C THR A 9 -9.51 2.15 21.96
N GLU A 10 -9.47 2.77 23.13
CA GLU A 10 -8.22 3.10 23.82
C GLU A 10 -7.45 1.84 24.23
N GLU A 11 -8.14 0.81 24.71
CA GLU A 11 -7.55 -0.50 24.97
C GLU A 11 -7.01 -1.16 23.70
N ALA A 12 -7.72 -1.10 22.57
CA ALA A 12 -7.25 -1.67 21.30
C ALA A 12 -5.98 -0.97 20.78
N LYS A 13 -5.92 0.36 20.89
CA LYS A 13 -4.72 1.16 20.57
C LYS A 13 -3.54 0.75 21.47
N ALA A 14 -3.78 0.67 22.78
CA ALA A 14 -2.77 0.36 23.79
C ALA A 14 -2.30 -1.10 23.73
N ALA A 15 -3.19 -2.04 23.42
CA ALA A 15 -2.90 -3.46 23.29
C ALA A 15 -2.25 -3.83 21.95
N HIS A 16 -2.08 -2.85 21.04
CA HIS A 16 -1.51 -3.06 19.71
C HIS A 16 -2.18 -4.21 18.93
N LEU A 17 -3.50 -4.33 19.06
CA LEU A 17 -4.25 -5.39 18.39
C LEU A 17 -4.06 -5.27 16.87
N THR A 18 -3.62 -6.35 16.25
CA THR A 18 -3.49 -6.46 14.79
C THR A 18 -4.32 -7.63 14.31
N PHE A 19 -5.15 -7.41 13.28
CA PHE A 19 -5.90 -8.47 12.65
C PHE A 19 -5.02 -9.13 11.58
N LEU A 20 -4.43 -10.28 11.92
CA LEU A 20 -3.70 -11.12 10.97
C LEU A 20 -4.64 -12.21 10.45
N GLY A 21 -5.53 -11.85 9.52
CA GLY A 21 -6.39 -12.85 8.86
C GLY A 21 -7.18 -12.29 7.68
N PRO A 22 -7.47 -13.11 6.66
CA PRO A 22 -8.27 -12.70 5.49
C PRO A 22 -9.79 -12.63 5.77
N LYS A 23 -10.23 -12.74 7.03
CA LYS A 23 -11.65 -12.82 7.39
C LYS A 23 -12.08 -11.63 8.26
N VAL A 24 -12.23 -10.47 7.62
CA VAL A 24 -12.97 -9.35 8.23
C VAL A 24 -14.43 -9.80 8.39
N ALA A 25 -15.06 -9.48 9.51
CA ALA A 25 -16.46 -9.80 9.71
C ALA A 25 -17.31 -8.92 8.78
N GLU A 26 -17.92 -9.52 7.76
CA GLU A 26 -18.69 -8.80 6.73
C GLU A 26 -20.09 -8.38 7.22
N ASP A 27 -20.68 -9.16 8.13
CA ASP A 27 -21.98 -8.88 8.74
C ASP A 27 -21.89 -8.89 10.27
N ILE A 28 -22.20 -7.73 10.85
CA ILE A 28 -22.15 -7.44 12.29
C ILE A 28 -23.37 -6.60 12.71
N GLY A 29 -24.42 -6.58 11.87
CA GLY A 29 -25.65 -5.82 12.09
C GLY A 29 -25.40 -4.35 12.45
N ASP A 30 -26.07 -3.89 13.51
CA ASP A 30 -26.03 -2.50 13.97
C ASP A 30 -24.66 -2.07 14.54
N GLY A 31 -23.73 -3.02 14.73
CA GLY A 31 -22.37 -2.77 15.21
C GLY A 31 -21.39 -2.24 14.16
N GLN A 32 -21.83 -2.03 12.91
CA GLN A 32 -20.97 -1.56 11.80
C GLN A 32 -20.14 -0.33 12.13
N ALA A 33 -20.72 0.68 12.79
CA ALA A 33 -20.01 1.91 13.13
C ALA A 33 -18.91 1.66 14.17
N ALA A 34 -19.26 1.00 15.28
CA ALA A 34 -18.33 0.65 16.36
C ALA A 34 -17.20 -0.28 15.88
N TYR A 35 -17.51 -1.24 15.02
CA TYR A 35 -16.53 -2.14 14.44
C TYR A 35 -15.57 -1.43 13.48
N ARG A 36 -16.07 -0.51 12.64
CA ARG A 36 -15.22 0.32 11.79
C ARG A 36 -14.29 1.19 12.62
N GLU A 37 -14.78 1.74 13.72
CA GLU A 37 -13.97 2.53 14.66
C GLU A 37 -12.87 1.68 15.32
N LEU A 38 -13.18 0.45 15.74
CA LEU A 38 -12.19 -0.51 16.23
C LEU A 38 -11.16 -0.88 15.18
N LEU A 39 -11.58 -1.20 13.95
CA LEU A 39 -10.68 -1.47 12.83
C LEU A 39 -9.81 -0.24 12.50
N MET A 40 -10.36 0.96 12.64
CA MET A 40 -9.65 2.23 12.57
C MET A 40 -8.69 2.47 13.74
N ASN A 41 -8.47 1.49 14.60
CA ASN A 41 -7.47 1.55 15.67
C ASN A 41 -6.62 0.28 15.74
N MET A 42 -6.73 -0.61 14.75
CA MET A 42 -6.00 -1.87 14.67
C MET A 42 -5.18 -1.97 13.39
N GLY A 43 -4.03 -2.65 13.47
CA GLY A 43 -3.15 -2.94 12.33
C GLY A 43 -2.54 -1.73 11.60
N TYR A 44 -1.76 -2.02 10.56
CA TYR A 44 -1.21 -1.02 9.67
C TYR A 44 -2.30 -0.42 8.76
N ARG A 45 -2.15 0.86 8.40
CA ARG A 45 -2.95 1.51 7.35
C ARG A 45 -2.02 2.18 6.37
N LEU A 46 -1.55 1.36 5.44
CA LEU A 46 -0.58 1.77 4.42
C LEU A 46 -1.29 2.44 3.27
N TRP A 47 -0.83 3.62 2.87
CA TRP A 47 -1.36 4.33 1.72
C TRP A 47 -0.24 5.07 0.97
N VAL A 48 -0.44 5.25 -0.33
CA VAL A 48 0.49 6.01 -1.17
C VAL A 48 0.04 7.47 -1.15
N SER A 49 0.84 8.33 -0.51
CA SER A 49 0.51 9.76 -0.33
C SER A 49 1.06 10.65 -1.44
N GLY A 50 2.07 10.16 -2.16
CA GLY A 50 2.70 10.88 -3.26
C GLY A 50 3.23 9.93 -4.31
N LEU A 51 3.14 10.33 -5.58
CA LEU A 51 3.69 9.61 -6.72
C LEU A 51 4.23 10.62 -7.74
N THR A 52 5.52 10.50 -8.05
CA THR A 52 6.20 11.26 -9.09
C THR A 52 6.73 10.29 -10.15
N ILE A 53 6.45 10.61 -11.41
CA ILE A 53 6.90 9.82 -12.56
C ILE A 53 7.67 10.75 -13.51
N SER A 54 8.92 10.40 -13.76
CA SER A 54 9.83 11.15 -14.61
C SER A 54 10.24 10.30 -15.81
N LYS A 55 9.79 10.69 -17.01
CA LYS A 55 10.17 10.02 -18.26
C LYS A 55 11.53 10.54 -18.73
N GLY A 56 12.50 9.65 -18.87
CA GLY A 56 13.78 9.91 -19.49
C GLY A 56 13.90 9.27 -20.88
N GLU A 57 15.10 9.33 -21.45
CA GLU A 57 15.40 8.63 -22.69
C GLU A 57 15.52 7.12 -22.43
N GLY A 58 14.57 6.33 -22.94
CA GLY A 58 14.56 4.86 -22.81
C GLY A 58 14.25 4.32 -21.41
N LYS A 59 14.03 5.20 -20.41
CA LYS A 59 13.68 4.81 -19.04
C LYS A 59 12.59 5.69 -18.43
N VAL A 60 11.93 5.16 -17.42
CA VAL A 60 11.06 5.92 -16.54
C VAL A 60 11.48 5.71 -15.10
N ASP A 61 11.69 6.80 -14.38
CA ASP A 61 11.99 6.80 -12.96
C ASP A 61 10.70 7.12 -12.19
N ILE A 62 10.42 6.32 -11.16
CA ILE A 62 9.23 6.42 -10.33
C ILE A 62 9.67 6.61 -8.89
N THR A 63 9.16 7.65 -8.24
CA THR A 63 9.34 7.91 -6.81
C THR A 63 7.98 7.97 -6.16
N LEU A 64 7.77 7.24 -5.07
CA LEU A 64 6.52 7.29 -4.32
C LEU A 64 6.76 7.42 -2.82
N ASN A 65 5.79 8.00 -2.14
CA ASN A 65 5.75 8.11 -0.70
C ASN A 65 4.74 7.11 -0.16
N LEU A 66 5.20 6.23 0.71
CA LEU A 66 4.38 5.28 1.44
C LEU A 66 4.26 5.74 2.89
N GLU A 67 3.04 5.84 3.39
CA GLU A 67 2.72 6.30 4.74
C GLU A 67 1.91 5.26 5.50
N ASN A 68 2.01 5.30 6.83
CA ASN A 68 1.20 4.50 7.74
C ASN A 68 0.39 5.44 8.65
N SER A 69 -0.94 5.33 8.63
CA SER A 69 -1.81 6.06 9.58
C SER A 69 -2.49 5.13 10.59
N GLY A 70 -2.02 3.88 10.67
CA GLY A 70 -2.53 2.85 11.57
C GLY A 70 -1.76 2.83 12.88
N VAL A 71 -1.62 1.65 13.47
CA VAL A 71 -0.70 1.44 14.59
C VAL A 71 0.69 1.01 14.08
N PRO A 72 1.75 1.25 14.85
CA PRO A 72 3.10 0.80 14.50
C PRO A 72 3.22 -0.73 14.44
N PHE A 73 4.17 -1.21 13.63
CA PHE A 73 4.43 -2.62 13.47
C PHE A 73 5.34 -3.14 14.61
N TYR A 74 4.73 -3.65 15.68
CA TYR A 74 5.46 -4.10 16.87
C TYR A 74 5.77 -5.59 16.93
N MET A 75 5.38 -6.37 15.91
CA MET A 75 5.80 -7.76 15.84
C MET A 75 7.32 -7.77 15.72
N GLY A 76 8.01 -8.31 16.73
CA GLY A 76 9.47 -8.43 16.86
C GLY A 76 10.11 -9.35 15.81
N ILE A 77 9.66 -9.26 14.57
CA ILE A 77 10.22 -9.95 13.44
C ILE A 77 10.60 -8.93 12.37
N SER A 78 11.80 -8.38 12.54
CA SER A 78 12.50 -7.46 11.64
C SER A 78 12.76 -7.99 10.21
N LEU A 79 12.13 -9.09 9.77
CA LEU A 79 12.54 -9.82 8.56
C LEU A 79 11.42 -10.13 7.58
N TRP A 80 10.16 -9.83 7.89
CA TRP A 80 9.04 -10.44 7.18
C TRP A 80 8.33 -9.53 6.17
N TYR A 81 8.36 -8.22 6.33
CA TYR A 81 7.72 -7.30 5.38
C TYR A 81 8.67 -6.18 4.94
N ASN A 82 9.83 -6.57 4.41
CA ASN A 82 10.83 -5.61 3.90
C ASN A 82 10.77 -5.40 2.38
N THR A 83 9.82 -6.05 1.73
CA THR A 83 9.80 -6.19 0.27
C THR A 83 8.51 -5.64 -0.31
N CYS A 84 8.64 -4.49 -0.94
CA CYS A 84 7.63 -3.93 -1.81
C CYS A 84 8.01 -4.31 -3.25
N VAL A 85 7.05 -4.64 -4.09
CA VAL A 85 7.26 -4.89 -5.51
C VAL A 85 6.49 -3.86 -6.30
N MET A 86 7.21 -3.13 -7.15
CA MET A 86 6.59 -2.27 -8.15
C MET A 86 6.56 -3.00 -9.48
N LEU A 87 5.39 -2.99 -10.10
CA LEU A 87 5.18 -3.54 -11.43
C LEU A 87 4.90 -2.43 -12.43
N MET A 88 5.50 -2.56 -13.61
CA MET A 88 5.13 -1.79 -14.78
C MET A 88 4.57 -2.74 -15.84
N GLU A 89 3.25 -2.76 -15.98
CA GLU A 89 2.56 -3.73 -16.84
C GLU A 89 2.41 -3.21 -18.27
N ARG A 90 3.11 -3.89 -19.19
CA ARG A 90 2.76 -4.18 -20.60
C ARG A 90 3.74 -5.21 -21.19
N VAL A 91 5.01 -5.09 -20.82
CA VAL A 91 6.01 -6.16 -20.74
C VAL A 91 6.24 -6.33 -19.25
N PHE A 92 6.01 -7.51 -18.67
CA PHE A 92 6.07 -7.72 -17.22
C PHE A 92 7.46 -7.33 -16.69
N GLN A 93 7.58 -6.12 -16.13
CA GLN A 93 8.78 -5.63 -15.46
C GLN A 93 8.44 -5.48 -13.97
N ALA A 94 9.21 -6.16 -13.14
CA ALA A 94 9.06 -6.14 -11.69
C ALA A 94 10.37 -5.69 -11.06
N GLN A 95 10.28 -4.75 -10.13
CA GLN A 95 11.42 -4.35 -9.32
C GLN A 95 11.06 -4.50 -7.84
N GLN A 96 11.91 -5.24 -7.13
CA GLN A 96 11.88 -5.29 -5.68
C GLN A 96 12.45 -3.99 -5.11
N LEU A 97 11.73 -3.41 -4.17
CA LEU A 97 12.05 -2.18 -3.47
C LEU A 97 12.31 -2.53 -2.01
N GLU A 98 13.43 -2.03 -1.48
CA GLU A 98 13.71 -2.11 -0.05
C GLU A 98 12.75 -1.17 0.67
N CYS A 99 11.84 -1.73 1.47
CA CYS A 99 10.88 -0.94 2.25
C CYS A 99 10.82 -1.50 3.66
N ARG A 100 11.39 -0.81 4.65
CA ARG A 100 11.39 -1.28 6.04
C ARG A 100 10.07 -0.96 6.71
N LEU A 101 9.03 -1.73 6.43
CA LEU A 101 7.68 -1.47 6.95
C LEU A 101 7.62 -1.54 8.47
N SER A 102 8.54 -2.29 9.11
CA SER A 102 8.68 -2.30 10.58
C SER A 102 9.10 -0.95 11.15
N GLU A 103 9.78 -0.13 10.35
CA GLU A 103 10.27 1.20 10.75
C GLU A 103 9.29 2.31 10.35
N LEU A 104 8.23 2.00 9.60
CA LEU A 104 7.21 2.98 9.18
C LEU A 104 6.16 3.17 10.27
N LEU A 105 6.49 4.00 11.26
CA LEU A 105 5.59 4.36 12.36
C LEU A 105 4.41 5.22 11.86
N PRO A 106 3.35 5.40 12.66
CA PRO A 106 2.27 6.33 12.37
C PRO A 106 2.83 7.73 12.08
N ASP A 107 2.25 8.38 11.07
CA ASP A 107 2.64 9.72 10.60
C ASP A 107 4.07 9.81 10.04
N GLN A 108 4.71 8.67 9.79
CA GLN A 108 5.97 8.61 9.06
C GLN A 108 5.75 8.29 7.59
N THR A 109 6.65 8.83 6.78
CA THR A 109 6.72 8.61 5.34
C THR A 109 8.03 7.91 5.00
N THR A 110 7.97 6.90 4.15
CA THR A 110 9.15 6.33 3.49
C THR A 110 9.07 6.53 1.98
N GLU A 111 10.18 6.91 1.37
CA GLU A 111 10.29 7.14 -0.07
C GLU A 111 10.78 5.86 -0.76
N LEU A 112 10.02 5.37 -1.74
CA LEU A 112 10.40 4.22 -2.56
C LEU A 112 10.69 4.66 -3.99
N LYS A 113 11.79 4.14 -4.57
CA LYS A 113 12.28 4.50 -5.90
C LYS A 113 12.43 3.29 -6.80
N ALA A 114 11.89 3.37 -8.01
CA ALA A 114 12.02 2.36 -9.04
C ALA A 114 12.43 2.97 -10.37
N SER A 115 13.07 2.18 -11.23
CA SER A 115 13.43 2.59 -12.59
C SER A 115 13.17 1.44 -13.56
N PHE A 116 12.45 1.73 -14.63
CA PHE A 116 12.05 0.72 -15.61
C PHE A 116 12.42 1.13 -17.03
N ALA A 117 12.63 0.15 -17.90
CA ALA A 117 12.81 0.39 -19.32
C ALA A 117 11.50 0.90 -19.95
N TYR A 118 11.58 2.00 -20.69
CA TYR A 118 10.44 2.73 -21.22
C TYR A 118 10.51 2.87 -22.75
N SER A 119 9.38 2.61 -23.42
CA SER A 119 9.16 2.87 -24.83
C SER A 119 8.09 3.94 -25.00
N LYS A 120 8.37 4.92 -25.88
CA LYS A 120 7.50 6.06 -26.13
C LYS A 120 6.19 5.69 -26.83
N ASP A 121 6.12 4.57 -27.53
CA ASP A 121 4.98 4.21 -28.38
C ASP A 121 3.84 3.49 -27.64
N GLN A 122 3.91 3.50 -26.31
CA GLN A 122 3.51 2.35 -25.54
C GLN A 122 2.96 2.78 -24.15
N ASN A 123 1.72 2.38 -23.83
CA ASN A 123 1.06 2.69 -22.54
C ASN A 123 1.46 1.69 -21.45
N TYR A 124 1.71 2.15 -20.22
CA TYR A 124 2.05 1.28 -19.08
C TYR A 124 1.16 1.54 -17.89
N GLN A 125 0.87 0.50 -17.10
CA GLN A 125 0.26 0.65 -15.78
C GLN A 125 1.33 0.49 -14.70
N VAL A 126 1.32 1.38 -13.72
CA VAL A 126 2.19 1.29 -12.54
C VAL A 126 1.36 0.74 -11.40
N LYS A 127 1.84 -0.34 -10.77
CA LYS A 127 1.22 -0.97 -9.61
C LYS A 127 2.24 -1.19 -8.50
N LEU A 128 1.76 -1.23 -7.27
CA LEU A 128 2.58 -1.52 -6.08
C LEU A 128 1.91 -2.64 -5.29
N GLY A 129 2.70 -3.59 -4.81
CA GLY A 129 2.25 -4.62 -3.88
C GLY A 129 3.29 -4.87 -2.80
N ILE A 130 2.86 -5.38 -1.65
CA ILE A 130 3.76 -5.83 -0.58
C ILE A 130 3.66 -7.35 -0.53
N LEU A 131 4.80 -8.02 -0.72
CA LEU A 131 4.84 -9.46 -0.76
C LEU A 131 4.68 -10.04 0.64
N SER A 132 3.85 -11.07 0.75
CA SER A 132 3.90 -11.94 1.93
C SER A 132 5.25 -12.65 1.95
N PRO A 133 5.98 -12.64 3.08
CA PRO A 133 7.25 -13.34 3.21
C PRO A 133 7.13 -14.84 2.98
N THR A 134 5.97 -15.41 3.32
CA THR A 134 5.72 -16.85 3.20
C THR A 134 5.39 -17.25 1.78
N THR A 135 4.51 -16.51 1.10
CA THR A 135 3.98 -16.91 -0.21
C THR A 135 4.67 -16.21 -1.39
N GLN A 136 5.40 -15.11 -1.13
CA GLN A 136 5.98 -14.24 -2.16
C GLN A 136 4.95 -13.68 -3.15
N VAL A 137 3.68 -13.60 -2.72
CA VAL A 137 2.56 -13.03 -3.49
C VAL A 137 2.10 -11.74 -2.80
N PRO A 138 1.72 -10.68 -3.55
CA PRO A 138 1.10 -9.49 -2.98
C PRO A 138 -0.09 -9.87 -2.10
N SER A 139 -0.06 -9.49 -0.82
CA SER A 139 -1.06 -9.93 0.18
C SER A 139 -1.55 -8.82 1.11
N VAL A 140 -1.06 -7.59 0.92
CA VAL A 140 -1.37 -6.45 1.79
C VAL A 140 -2.31 -5.50 1.06
N HIS A 141 -3.42 -5.18 1.69
CA HIS A 141 -4.38 -4.19 1.19
C HIS A 141 -3.92 -2.77 1.56
N PHE A 142 -4.15 -1.83 0.65
CA PHE A 142 -3.85 -0.42 0.87
C PHE A 142 -5.10 0.35 1.31
N ALA A 143 -4.93 1.28 2.23
CA ALA A 143 -5.97 2.19 2.73
C ALA A 143 -6.24 3.34 1.74
N MET A 144 -6.37 3.02 0.46
CA MET A 144 -6.63 3.96 -0.62
C MET A 144 -8.08 3.84 -1.08
N LYS A 145 -8.78 4.98 -1.14
CA LYS A 145 -10.18 5.02 -1.59
C LYS A 145 -10.32 4.46 -3.00
N GLY A 146 -11.24 3.52 -3.19
CA GLY A 146 -11.51 2.85 -4.48
C GLY A 146 -10.62 1.65 -4.77
N PHE A 147 -9.72 1.28 -3.85
CA PHE A 147 -8.82 0.13 -3.96
C PHE A 147 -8.88 -0.80 -2.73
N GLU A 148 -9.94 -0.70 -1.93
CA GLU A 148 -10.05 -1.36 -0.62
C GLU A 148 -9.94 -2.90 -0.72
N GLY A 149 -10.31 -3.49 -1.86
CA GLY A 149 -10.20 -4.92 -2.14
C GLY A 149 -8.92 -5.35 -2.87
N GLU A 150 -8.01 -4.43 -3.20
CA GLU A 150 -6.84 -4.73 -4.04
C GLU A 150 -5.55 -4.85 -3.21
N VAL A 151 -4.83 -5.96 -3.40
CA VAL A 151 -3.48 -6.18 -2.83
C VAL A 151 -2.36 -5.66 -3.74
N MET A 152 -2.72 -5.21 -4.93
CA MET A 152 -1.79 -4.66 -5.93
C MET A 152 -2.43 -3.53 -6.75
N PRO A 153 -2.80 -2.41 -6.11
CA PRO A 153 -3.53 -1.34 -6.74
C PRO A 153 -2.80 -0.72 -7.93
N LYS A 154 -3.58 -0.32 -8.94
CA LYS A 154 -3.09 0.52 -10.04
C LYS A 154 -2.94 1.97 -9.58
N LEU A 155 -1.70 2.39 -9.37
CA LEU A 155 -1.35 3.73 -8.92
C LEU A 155 -1.43 4.77 -10.05
N ALA A 156 -0.99 4.41 -11.26
CA ALA A 156 -0.97 5.34 -12.38
C ALA A 156 -1.01 4.64 -13.74
N THR A 157 -1.29 5.42 -14.78
CA THR A 157 -1.10 5.02 -16.18
C THR A 157 -0.13 5.98 -16.84
N ILE A 158 0.99 5.46 -17.32
CA ILE A 158 1.93 6.20 -18.14
C ILE A 158 1.45 6.07 -19.58
N GLN A 159 0.98 7.18 -20.15
CA GLN A 159 0.57 7.21 -21.55
C GLN A 159 1.80 7.20 -22.46
N LYS A 160 1.65 6.57 -23.62
CA LYS A 160 2.55 6.75 -24.75
C LYS A 160 2.71 8.24 -25.07
N ASP A 161 3.86 8.61 -25.60
CA ASP A 161 4.08 9.96 -26.06
C ASP A 161 3.16 10.22 -27.25
N GLN A 162 2.50 11.38 -27.26
CA GLN A 162 1.72 11.78 -28.41
C GLN A 162 2.70 12.00 -29.57
N LYS A 163 2.43 11.38 -30.73
CA LYS A 163 3.13 11.76 -31.95
C LYS A 163 2.94 13.26 -32.12
N GLY A 164 4.05 14.00 -32.17
CA GLY A 164 4.02 15.40 -32.55
C GLY A 164 3.16 15.52 -33.80
N THR A 165 2.14 16.36 -33.74
CA THR A 165 1.55 16.88 -34.97
C THR A 165 2.57 17.88 -35.49
N ASP A 166 3.58 17.37 -36.19
CA ASP A 166 4.44 18.20 -37.02
C ASP A 166 3.53 18.89 -38.04
N LYS A 167 3.33 20.19 -37.84
CA LYS A 167 2.72 21.09 -38.80
C LYS A 167 3.80 21.65 -39.72
#